data_AF-A0A212JIS4-F1
#
_entry.id   AF-A0A212JIS4-F1
#
_cell.length_a   1.000
_cell.length_b   1.000
_cell.length_c   1.000
_cell.angle_alpha   90.00
_cell.angle_beta   90.00
_cell.angle_gamma   90.00
#
_symmetry.space_group_name_H-M   'P 1'
#
loop_
_entity.id
_entity.type
_entity.pdbx_description
1 polymer ?
#
loop_
_entity_poly.entity_id
_entity_poly.type
_entity_poly.pdbx_seq_one_letter_code
_entity_poly.pdbx_strand_id
1 'polypeptide(L)'
;MNEIQQILDKIKTMLLDMGFVEKIVTNPYISETNYVSGNLYCIPQYVERLGFLIEYADSYEEAKNHGHEDGDSFPLEIGERFILDGLRKEIRQNINKA
;
A
#
# COMPACT_ATOMS: atom_id res chain seq x y z
N MET A 1 1.10 19.81 7.20
CA MET A 1 1.14 18.48 6.57
C MET A 1 1.71 18.68 5.17
N ASN A 2 2.77 17.96 4.79
CA ASN A 2 3.36 18.11 3.45
C ASN A 2 2.49 17.36 2.41
N GLU A 3 2.69 17.68 1.13
CA GLU A 3 1.94 17.10 0.01
C GLU A 3 2.02 15.57 -0.01
N ILE A 4 3.20 15.02 0.30
CA ILE A 4 3.43 13.57 0.39
C ILE A 4 2.50 12.92 1.41
N GLN A 5 2.41 13.48 2.62
CA GLN A 5 1.54 12.95 3.67
C GLN A 5 0.05 13.05 3.28
N GLN A 6 -0.36 14.12 2.61
CA GLN A 6 -1.73 14.27 2.12
C GLN A 6 -2.09 13.19 1.10
N ILE A 7 -1.18 12.87 0.18
CA ILE A 7 -1.39 11.81 -0.81
C ILE A 7 -1.40 10.44 -0.13
N LEU A 8 -0.48 10.16 0.80
CA LEU A 8 -0.49 8.92 1.58
C LEU A 8 -1.80 8.72 2.33
N ASP A 9 -2.33 9.76 2.98
CA ASP A 9 -3.60 9.66 3.70
C ASP A 9 -4.79 9.41 2.76
N LYS A 10 -4.74 9.94 1.52
CA LYS A 10 -5.72 9.62 0.47
C LYS A 10 -5.59 8.19 -0.03
N ILE A 11 -4.37 7.66 -0.15
CA ILE A 11 -4.15 6.26 -0.52
C ILE A 11 -4.71 5.32 0.57
N LYS A 12 -4.47 5.62 1.84
CA LYS A 12 -5.04 4.87 2.98
C LYS A 12 -6.57 4.91 2.96
N THR A 13 -7.15 6.10 2.79
CA THR A 13 -8.61 6.27 2.67
C THR A 13 -9.15 5.46 1.49
N MET A 14 -8.46 5.47 0.34
CA MET A 14 -8.83 4.67 -0.82
C MET A 14 -8.83 3.17 -0.52
N LEU A 15 -7.85 2.65 0.22
CA LEU A 15 -7.82 1.24 0.62
C LEU A 15 -9.02 0.89 1.51
N LEU A 16 -9.33 1.74 2.49
CA LEU A 16 -10.51 1.57 3.35
C LEU A 16 -11.82 1.59 2.54
N ASP A 17 -11.95 2.52 1.60
CA ASP A 17 -13.11 2.60 0.68
C ASP A 17 -13.23 1.36 -0.23
N MET A 18 -12.11 0.70 -0.51
CA MET A 18 -12.04 -0.55 -1.27
C MET A 18 -12.33 -1.79 -0.40
N GLY A 19 -12.61 -1.62 0.89
CA GLY A 19 -12.97 -2.70 1.80
C GLY A 19 -11.79 -3.34 2.54
N PHE A 20 -10.59 -2.77 2.45
CA PHE A 20 -9.48 -3.21 3.28
C PHE A 20 -9.70 -2.79 4.74
N VAL A 21 -9.13 -3.55 5.67
CA VAL A 21 -9.14 -3.23 7.10
C VAL A 21 -7.71 -3.05 7.60
N GLU A 22 -7.52 -2.09 8.51
CA GLU A 22 -6.22 -1.90 9.16
C GLU A 22 -5.95 -3.07 10.12
N LYS A 23 -4.75 -3.65 10.02
CA LYS A 23 -4.24 -4.66 10.94
C LYS A 23 -2.78 -4.34 11.27
N ILE A 24 -2.45 -4.40 12.55
CA ILE A 24 -1.06 -4.36 13.00
C ILE A 24 -0.47 -5.76 12.82
N VAL A 25 0.60 -5.86 12.04
CA VAL A 25 1.41 -7.08 11.91
C VAL A 25 2.69 -6.86 12.71
N THR A 26 2.96 -7.78 13.64
CA THR A 26 4.08 -7.66 14.59
C THR A 26 4.98 -8.88 14.49
N ASN A 27 6.28 -8.64 14.48
CA ASN A 27 7.31 -9.64 14.74
C ASN A 27 8.22 -9.18 15.90
N PRO A 28 9.23 -9.97 16.31
CA PRO A 28 10.11 -9.61 17.43
C PRO A 28 10.89 -8.29 17.28
N TYR A 29 10.96 -7.71 16.09
CA TYR A 29 11.78 -6.53 15.77
C TYR A 29 10.95 -5.27 15.50
N ILE A 30 9.75 -5.40 14.93
CA ILE A 30 8.95 -4.26 14.47
C ILE A 30 7.46 -4.61 14.47
N SER A 31 6.63 -3.57 14.58
CA SER A 31 5.18 -3.62 14.37
C SER A 31 4.80 -2.61 13.29
N GLU A 32 4.03 -3.06 12.31
CA GLU A 32 3.70 -2.28 11.12
C GLU A 32 2.21 -2.36 10.79
N THR A 33 1.64 -1.24 10.39
CA THR A 33 0.23 -1.18 9.99
C THR A 33 0.09 -1.62 8.54
N ASN A 34 -0.63 -2.71 8.34
CA ASN A 34 -1.00 -3.22 7.04
C ASN A 34 -2.49 -2.95 6.77
N TYR A 35 -2.84 -2.73 5.51
CA TYR A 35 -4.22 -2.71 5.03
C TYR A 35 -4.52 -4.08 4.42
N VAL A 36 -5.53 -4.78 4.93
CA VAL A 36 -5.73 -6.20 4.62
C VAL A 36 -7.09 -6.46 3.96
N SER A 37 -7.09 -7.19 2.85
CA SER A 37 -8.29 -7.70 2.18
C SER A 37 -8.07 -9.16 1.77
N GLY A 38 -8.83 -10.09 2.37
CA GLY A 38 -8.56 -11.51 2.22
C GLY A 38 -7.17 -11.88 2.75
N ASN A 39 -6.34 -12.47 1.89
CA ASN A 39 -4.95 -12.81 2.17
C ASN A 39 -3.95 -11.73 1.71
N LEU A 40 -4.41 -10.66 1.09
CA LEU A 40 -3.55 -9.60 0.57
C LEU A 40 -3.28 -8.54 1.66
N TYR A 41 -2.02 -8.29 1.94
CA TYR A 41 -1.52 -7.32 2.91
C TYR A 41 -0.81 -6.18 2.16
N CYS A 42 -1.27 -4.95 2.36
CA CYS A 42 -0.79 -3.78 1.64
C CYS A 42 -0.19 -2.73 2.57
N ILE A 43 0.91 -2.11 2.15
CA ILE A 43 1.53 -0.98 2.85
C ILE A 43 1.73 0.18 1.87
N PRO A 44 0.98 1.28 2.02
CA PRO A 44 1.24 2.51 1.27
C PRO A 44 2.55 3.16 1.68
N GLN A 45 3.44 3.37 0.71
CA GLN A 45 4.76 3.94 0.92
C GLN A 45 5.03 5.12 -0.02
N TYR A 46 5.93 5.99 0.40
CA TYR A 46 6.58 6.97 -0.46
C TYR A 46 8.08 6.81 -0.34
N VAL A 47 8.74 6.53 -1.46
CA VAL A 47 10.19 6.38 -1.53
C VAL A 47 10.77 7.54 -2.33
N GLU A 48 11.73 8.25 -1.75
CA GLU A 48 12.40 9.37 -2.40
C GLU A 48 12.99 8.91 -3.75
N ARG A 49 12.71 9.67 -4.82
CA ARG A 49 13.11 9.40 -6.23
C ARG A 49 12.36 8.26 -6.95
N LEU A 50 11.52 7.48 -6.27
CA LEU A 50 10.61 6.53 -6.94
C LEU A 50 9.18 7.05 -6.98
N GLY A 51 8.70 7.60 -5.86
CA GLY A 51 7.33 8.07 -5.71
C GLY A 51 6.49 7.20 -4.77
N PHE A 52 5.19 7.21 -5.01
CA PHE A 52 4.21 6.44 -4.22
C PHE A 52 4.06 5.04 -4.79
N LEU A 53 4.00 4.05 -3.91
CA LEU A 53 3.77 2.65 -4.27
C LEU A 53 3.00 1.95 -3.14
N ILE A 54 2.47 0.77 -3.45
CA ILE A 54 2.01 -0.19 -2.44
C ILE A 54 3.00 -1.34 -2.41
N GLU A 55 3.43 -1.72 -1.21
CA GLU A 55 4.12 -2.99 -0.99
C GLU A 55 3.07 -4.06 -0.66
N TYR A 56 3.20 -5.25 -1.25
CA TYR A 56 2.22 -6.34 -1.12
C TYR A 56 2.83 -7.60 -0.53
N ALA A 57 2.09 -8.28 0.34
CA ALA A 57 2.36 -9.65 0.74
C ALA A 57 1.09 -10.50 0.57
N ASP A 58 1.23 -11.72 0.05
CA ASP A 58 0.12 -12.62 -0.30
C ASP A 58 -0.25 -13.55 0.87
N SER A 59 0.38 -13.36 2.03
CA SER A 59 0.02 -14.07 3.25
C SER A 59 0.43 -13.30 4.51
N TYR A 60 -0.18 -13.68 5.64
CA TYR A 60 0.23 -13.19 6.95
C TYR A 60 1.70 -13.53 7.27
N GLU A 61 2.18 -14.70 6.86
CA GLU A 61 3.56 -15.12 7.16
C GLU A 61 4.57 -14.30 6.35
N GLU A 62 4.30 -14.00 5.09
CA GLU A 62 5.11 -13.06 4.30
C GLU A 62 5.10 -11.67 4.95
N ALA A 63 3.91 -11.14 5.27
CA ALA A 63 3.78 -9.82 5.89
C ALA A 63 4.54 -9.74 7.23
N LYS A 64 4.46 -10.79 8.06
CA LYS A 64 5.15 -10.88 9.35
C LYS A 64 6.66 -10.98 9.20
N ASN A 65 7.13 -11.58 8.11
CA ASN A 65 8.55 -11.70 7.80
C ASN A 65 9.08 -10.50 6.98
N HIS A 66 8.26 -9.47 6.73
CA HIS A 66 8.62 -8.30 5.90
C HIS A 66 9.00 -8.71 4.47
N GLY A 67 8.36 -9.77 3.97
CA GLY A 67 8.54 -10.27 2.61
C GLY A 67 7.61 -9.60 1.61
N HIS A 68 7.37 -8.29 1.76
CA HIS A 68 6.52 -7.56 0.81
C HIS A 68 7.28 -7.28 -0.48
N GLU A 69 6.57 -7.39 -1.60
CA GLU A 69 7.09 -7.04 -2.93
C GLU A 69 6.59 -5.65 -3.35
N ASP A 70 7.49 -4.88 -3.97
CA ASP A 70 7.18 -3.54 -4.49
C ASP A 70 6.18 -3.62 -5.65
N GLY A 71 5.11 -2.83 -5.56
CA GLY A 71 4.22 -2.55 -6.67
C GLY A 71 4.79 -1.56 -7.69
N ASP A 72 3.92 -1.09 -8.58
CA ASP A 72 4.27 -0.01 -9.50
C ASP A 72 4.46 1.30 -8.73
N SER A 73 5.51 2.06 -9.09
CA SER A 73 5.78 3.37 -8.49
C SER A 73 5.24 4.52 -9.34
N PHE A 74 4.66 5.51 -8.66
CA PHE A 74 4.07 6.70 -9.26
C PHE A 74 4.77 7.95 -8.73
N PRO A 75 5.61 8.63 -9.54
CA PRO A 75 6.37 9.80 -9.10
C PRO A 75 5.44 10.97 -8.77
N LEU A 76 5.82 11.81 -7.80
CA LEU A 76 4.99 12.93 -7.34
C LEU A 76 4.59 13.87 -8.49
N GLU A 77 5.50 14.08 -9.44
CA GLU A 77 5.38 14.98 -10.57
C GLU A 77 4.29 14.56 -11.58
N ILE A 78 3.86 13.29 -11.58
CA ILE A 78 2.74 12.84 -12.43
C ILE A 78 1.39 13.40 -11.95
N GLY A 79 1.33 13.89 -10.71
CA GLY A 79 0.16 14.52 -10.11
C GLY A 79 -0.74 13.54 -9.35
N GLU A 80 -1.30 14.02 -8.24
CA GLU A 80 -2.11 13.25 -7.28
C GLU A 80 -3.16 12.36 -7.95
N ARG A 81 -3.93 12.91 -8.90
CA ARG A 81 -5.00 12.16 -9.56
C ARG A 81 -4.46 10.91 -10.26
N PHE A 82 -3.34 11.03 -10.98
CA PHE A 82 -2.75 9.92 -11.71
C PHE A 82 -2.12 8.88 -10.77
N ILE A 83 -1.55 9.32 -9.64
CA ILE A 83 -1.07 8.44 -8.58
C ILE A 83 -2.22 7.59 -8.04
N LEU A 84 -3.32 8.24 -7.63
CA LEU A 84 -4.48 7.53 -7.05
C LEU A 84 -5.16 6.60 -8.07
N ASP A 85 -5.34 7.05 -9.31
CA ASP A 85 -5.95 6.23 -10.37
C ASP A 85 -5.05 5.02 -10.73
N GLY A 86 -3.74 5.22 -10.76
CA GLY A 86 -2.73 4.19 -11.02
C GLY A 86 -2.72 3.11 -9.95
N LEU A 87 -2.52 3.51 -8.69
CA LEU A 87 -2.54 2.59 -7.54
C LEU A 87 -3.88 1.86 -7.44
N ARG A 88 -5.02 2.56 -7.62
CA ARG A 88 -6.34 1.92 -7.60
C ARG A 88 -6.47 0.82 -8.64
N LYS A 89 -5.97 1.04 -9.85
CA LYS A 89 -6.01 0.07 -10.94
C LYS A 89 -5.16 -1.15 -10.61
N GLU A 90 -3.95 -0.93 -10.11
CA GLU A 90 -3.01 -1.96 -9.72
C GLU A 90 -3.54 -2.81 -8.55
N ILE A 91 -4.00 -2.18 -7.46
CA ILE A 91 -4.56 -2.88 -6.29
C ILE A 91 -5.72 -3.79 -6.72
N ARG A 92 -6.60 -3.32 -7.62
CA ARG A 92 -7.69 -4.16 -8.16
C ARG A 92 -7.17 -5.39 -8.91
N GLN A 93 -6.04 -5.30 -9.58
CA GLN A 93 -5.44 -6.44 -10.26
C GLN A 93 -4.89 -7.44 -9.24
N ASN A 94 -4.24 -6.98 -8.17
CA ASN A 94 -3.70 -7.85 -7.13
C ASN A 94 -4.77 -8.53 -6.27
N ILE A 95 -5.87 -7.83 -5.94
CA ILE A 95 -7.04 -8.46 -5.28
C ILE A 95 -7.57 -9.67 -6.08
N ASN A 96 -7.57 -9.59 -7.41
CA ASN A 96 -8.09 -10.66 -8.27
C ASN A 96 -7.11 -11.83 -8.45
N LYS A 97 -5.84 -11.67 -8.05
CA LYS A 97 -4.82 -12.73 -8.10
C LYS A 97 -4.71 -13.49 -6.77
N ALA A 98 -5.02 -12.82 -5.66
CA ALA A 98 -4.93 -13.32 -4.30
C ALA A 98 -6.07 -14.28 -3.90
#